data_AF-A0A2L0QVG0-F1
#
_entry.id   AF-A0A2L0QVG0-F1
#
_cell.length_a   1.000
_cell.length_b   1.000
_cell.length_c   1.000
_cell.angle_alpha   90.00
_cell.angle_beta   90.00
_cell.angle_gamma   90.00
#
_symmetry.space_group_name_H-M   'P 1'
#
loop_
_entity.id
_entity.type
_entity.pdbx_description
1 polymer ?
#
loop_
_entity_poly.entity_id
_entity_poly.type
_entity_poly.pdbx_seq_one_letter_code
_entity_poly.pdbx_strand_id
1 'polypeptide(L)'
;MRLLRSNRGRAHRLAAWGVIDSWRTVSAQQLAAFTGSTHFLDPNYSTSAASFALGLIDQGTYSHPITGFNLNRLTVYRPSNTNVFEQHIAPTLTWPEWATVTGGLPWSSAGRPGRHNILAAELGLRAAEHLPIGAVLGEKFSTPDLLAGTGLGKAAIPGDRRPADGTLIRKDGLRIAYELVTTASDSFEQKVRRWAQLIIQRPLETSGLTVLLIAAPHPDRPRHTAADPVHEIKRRLKRVLQEFPGTGQDSPAARIGLAHWEDWFPGQHLLSEEFLNLTASYAVNGSSGFDRWARRDLLGDYPFTAWRTFEATAVINNAPLLSASPHWLRTGDHTALIGSPMDRARENVPQRQPSKQPQRSENPANPVAVGAGIGSLSSRLKCAS
;
A
#
# COMPACT_ATOMS: atom_id res chain seq x y z
N MET A 1 11.97 0.90 27.51
CA MET A 1 12.74 1.94 26.77
C MET A 1 14.11 1.48 26.25
N ARG A 2 15.01 0.89 27.07
CA ARG A 2 16.36 0.49 26.64
C ARG A 2 16.39 -0.46 25.42
N LEU A 3 15.49 -1.44 25.38
CA LEU A 3 15.39 -2.40 24.27
C LEU A 3 15.00 -1.75 22.93
N LEU A 4 14.16 -0.71 22.94
CA LEU A 4 13.76 -0.02 21.70
C LEU A 4 14.86 0.89 21.14
N ARG A 5 15.76 1.35 22.00
CA ARG A 5 16.89 2.21 21.64
C ARG A 5 18.19 1.43 21.35
N SER A 6 18.22 0.13 21.64
CA SER A 6 19.38 -0.73 21.42
C SER A 6 19.70 -0.89 19.92
N ASN A 7 20.96 -0.81 19.51
CA ASN A 7 21.33 -1.09 18.10
C ASN A 7 21.10 -2.54 17.71
N ARG A 8 21.14 -3.48 18.67
CA ARG A 8 20.87 -4.90 18.41
C ARG A 8 19.43 -5.06 17.93
N GLY A 9 19.25 -5.64 16.74
CA GLY A 9 17.93 -5.88 16.13
C GLY A 9 17.21 -4.63 15.64
N ARG A 10 17.86 -3.45 15.62
CA ARG A 10 17.23 -2.16 15.25
C ARG A 10 16.61 -2.21 13.85
N ALA A 11 17.31 -2.77 12.87
CA ALA A 11 16.81 -2.94 11.51
C ALA A 11 15.49 -3.74 11.47
N HIS A 12 15.38 -4.84 12.23
CA HIS A 12 14.15 -5.63 12.30
C HIS A 12 13.00 -4.85 12.95
N ARG A 13 13.29 -4.03 13.97
CA ARG A 13 12.26 -3.19 14.62
C ARG A 13 11.72 -2.13 13.67
N LEU A 14 12.61 -1.39 13.01
CA LEU A 14 12.24 -0.37 12.03
C LEU A 14 11.44 -0.99 10.88
N ALA A 15 11.87 -2.17 10.39
CA ALA A 15 11.11 -2.93 9.41
C ALA A 15 9.70 -3.25 9.88
N ALA A 16 9.56 -3.81 11.10
CA ALA A 16 8.25 -4.14 11.65
C ALA A 16 7.35 -2.92 11.84
N TRP A 17 7.89 -1.81 12.34
CA TRP A 17 7.14 -0.56 12.50
C TRP A 17 6.69 0.02 11.16
N GLY A 18 7.54 -0.01 10.14
CA GLY A 18 7.17 0.45 8.81
C GLY A 18 6.08 -0.42 8.18
N VAL A 19 6.13 -1.74 8.37
CA VAL A 19 5.09 -2.66 7.88
C VAL A 19 3.74 -2.36 8.52
N ILE A 20 3.66 -2.30 9.86
CA ILE A 20 2.38 -2.06 10.54
C ILE A 20 1.84 -0.65 10.32
N ASP A 21 2.69 0.36 10.12
CA ASP A 21 2.26 1.71 9.78
C ASP A 21 1.78 1.82 8.33
N SER A 22 2.33 1.03 7.42
CA SER A 22 1.90 1.03 6.02
C SER A 22 0.65 0.18 5.79
N TRP A 23 0.63 -1.03 6.34
CA TRP A 23 -0.37 -2.08 6.09
C TRP A 23 -1.42 -2.19 7.20
N ARG A 24 -1.27 -1.41 8.29
CA ARG A 24 -2.18 -1.35 9.45
C ARG A 24 -2.26 -2.64 10.24
N THR A 25 -2.94 -3.66 9.74
CA THR A 25 -3.06 -4.96 10.44
C THR A 25 -2.45 -6.07 9.59
N VAL A 26 -1.52 -6.81 10.16
CA VAL A 26 -0.86 -7.95 9.50
C VAL A 26 -0.80 -9.15 10.44
N SER A 27 -0.80 -10.37 9.89
CA SER A 27 -0.50 -11.57 10.66
C SER A 27 0.99 -11.67 10.98
N ALA A 28 1.36 -12.53 11.92
CA ALA A 28 2.75 -12.81 12.23
C ALA A 28 3.54 -13.37 11.04
N GLN A 29 2.89 -14.19 10.21
CA GLN A 29 3.50 -14.72 8.98
C GLN A 29 3.73 -13.61 7.96
N GLN A 30 2.77 -12.70 7.78
CA GLN A 30 2.90 -11.57 6.88
C GLN A 30 3.98 -10.59 7.37
N LEU A 31 4.03 -10.30 8.67
CA LEU A 31 5.09 -9.48 9.26
C LEU A 31 6.47 -10.12 9.06
N ALA A 32 6.58 -11.43 9.28
CA ALA A 32 7.82 -12.16 9.01
C ALA A 32 8.21 -12.09 7.52
N ALA A 33 7.25 -12.24 6.60
CA ALA A 33 7.49 -12.17 5.16
C ALA A 33 7.96 -10.78 4.71
N PHE A 34 7.27 -9.70 5.12
CA PHE A 34 7.70 -8.34 4.78
C PHE A 34 9.07 -7.99 5.36
N THR A 35 9.32 -8.38 6.61
CA THR A 35 10.56 -8.01 7.30
C THR A 35 11.76 -8.89 6.93
N GLY A 36 11.52 -10.13 6.51
CA GLY A 36 12.54 -11.15 6.32
C GLY A 36 13.00 -11.82 7.62
N SER A 37 12.27 -11.63 8.73
CA SER A 37 12.68 -12.11 10.07
C SER A 37 11.61 -13.03 10.67
N THR A 38 11.94 -14.32 10.75
CA THR A 38 11.08 -15.35 11.37
C THR A 38 10.86 -15.15 12.87
N HIS A 39 11.66 -14.32 13.54
CA HIS A 39 11.45 -13.97 14.95
C HIS A 39 10.07 -13.36 15.22
N PHE A 40 9.44 -12.70 14.25
CA PHE A 40 8.11 -12.12 14.42
C PHE A 40 6.98 -13.15 14.45
N LEU A 41 7.27 -14.42 14.17
CA LEU A 41 6.37 -15.54 14.42
C LEU A 41 6.18 -15.79 15.92
N ASP A 42 7.12 -15.38 16.77
CA ASP A 42 6.98 -15.48 18.22
C ASP A 42 6.50 -14.13 18.80
N PRO A 43 5.29 -14.03 19.36
CA PRO A 43 4.80 -12.81 20.00
C PRO A 43 5.67 -12.39 21.20
N ASN A 44 6.38 -13.34 21.84
CA ASN A 44 7.28 -13.09 22.97
C ASN A 44 8.68 -12.63 22.54
N TYR A 45 8.95 -12.56 21.23
CA TYR A 45 10.19 -11.98 20.74
C TYR A 45 10.37 -10.58 21.34
N SER A 46 11.55 -10.33 21.94
CA SER A 46 11.82 -9.14 22.77
C SER A 46 11.42 -7.81 22.12
N THR A 47 11.52 -7.68 20.81
CA THR A 47 11.06 -6.49 20.07
C THR A 47 9.54 -6.34 20.08
N SER A 48 8.83 -7.43 19.78
CA SER A 48 7.37 -7.47 19.74
C SER A 48 6.80 -7.21 21.13
N ALA A 49 7.32 -7.93 22.13
CA ALA A 49 6.93 -7.78 23.53
C ALA A 49 7.21 -6.36 24.07
N ALA A 50 8.38 -5.78 23.77
CA ALA A 50 8.70 -4.41 24.19
C ALA A 50 7.83 -3.35 23.48
N SER A 51 7.48 -3.57 22.21
CA SER A 51 6.60 -2.65 21.47
C SER A 51 5.17 -2.73 22.01
N PHE A 52 4.69 -3.92 22.36
CA PHE A 52 3.38 -4.11 22.98
C PHE A 52 3.31 -3.49 24.38
N ALA A 53 4.30 -3.79 25.24
CA ALA A 53 4.35 -3.27 26.61
C ALA A 53 4.43 -1.73 26.70
N LEU A 54 4.94 -1.08 25.65
CA LEU A 54 4.99 0.38 25.56
C LEU A 54 3.74 0.99 24.91
N GLY A 55 2.76 0.18 24.48
CA GLY A 55 1.59 0.66 23.77
C GLY A 55 1.92 1.20 22.38
N LEU A 56 3.00 0.74 21.74
CA LEU A 56 3.31 1.10 20.35
C LEU A 56 2.52 0.25 19.36
N ILE A 57 2.31 -1.02 19.69
CA ILE A 57 1.55 -1.98 18.88
C ILE A 57 0.50 -2.65 19.76
N ASP A 58 -0.61 -3.03 19.16
CA ASP A 58 -1.54 -4.00 19.75
C ASP A 58 -1.21 -5.39 19.20
N GLN A 59 -1.35 -6.40 20.06
CA GLN A 59 -1.26 -7.81 19.70
C GLN A 59 -2.64 -8.45 19.92
N GLY A 60 -3.07 -9.26 18.96
CA GLY A 60 -4.31 -10.03 19.07
C GLY A 60 -4.16 -11.42 18.46
N THR A 61 -5.20 -12.23 18.57
CA THR A 61 -5.28 -13.55 17.94
C THR A 61 -6.64 -13.71 17.25
N TYR A 62 -6.70 -14.51 16.20
CA TYR A 62 -7.98 -14.98 15.67
C TYR A 62 -8.58 -16.04 16.58
N SER A 63 -9.87 -15.91 16.88
CA SER A 63 -10.63 -17.00 17.50
C SER A 63 -10.91 -18.09 16.47
N HIS A 64 -10.26 -19.24 16.60
CA HIS A 64 -10.58 -20.44 15.80
C HIS A 64 -11.13 -21.53 16.73
N PRO A 65 -12.34 -22.10 16.49
CA PRO A 65 -12.98 -23.03 17.42
C PRO A 65 -12.23 -24.35 17.65
N ILE A 66 -11.26 -24.67 16.78
CA ILE A 66 -10.61 -26.00 16.71
C ILE A 66 -9.14 -25.99 17.19
N THR A 67 -8.54 -24.83 17.49
CA THR A 67 -7.10 -24.79 17.83
C THR A 67 -6.87 -24.84 19.34
N GLY A 68 -6.71 -26.04 19.88
CA GLY A 68 -5.99 -26.27 21.13
C GLY A 68 -4.48 -26.15 20.88
N PHE A 69 -3.81 -25.24 21.60
CA PHE A 69 -2.37 -25.27 21.87
C PHE A 69 -1.39 -25.28 20.67
N ASN A 70 -1.28 -24.16 19.93
CA ASN A 70 -0.01 -23.57 19.46
C ASN A 70 -0.27 -22.22 18.75
N LEU A 71 -0.34 -21.14 19.53
CA LEU A 71 -0.99 -19.87 19.18
C LEU A 71 -0.14 -18.84 18.41
N ASN A 72 1.06 -19.20 17.96
CA ASN A 72 2.01 -18.25 17.37
C ASN A 72 1.66 -17.80 15.93
N ARG A 73 1.01 -18.66 15.14
CA ARG A 73 0.67 -18.36 13.72
C ARG A 73 -0.58 -17.48 13.57
N LEU A 74 -1.47 -17.50 14.56
CA LEU A 74 -2.72 -16.74 14.55
C LEU A 74 -2.55 -15.34 15.14
N THR A 75 -1.36 -14.98 15.59
CA THR A 75 -1.06 -13.65 16.11
C THR A 75 -1.19 -12.61 15.00
N VAL A 76 -1.88 -11.52 15.32
CA VAL A 76 -1.98 -10.32 14.49
C VAL A 76 -1.36 -9.14 15.21
N TYR A 77 -0.74 -8.26 14.42
CA TYR A 77 -0.10 -7.04 14.88
C TYR A 77 -0.73 -5.84 14.20
N ARG A 78 -0.92 -4.75 14.95
CA ARG A 78 -1.30 -3.44 14.42
C ARG A 78 -0.69 -2.29 15.21
N PRO A 79 -0.58 -1.07 14.67
CA PRO A 79 -0.26 0.10 15.49
C PRO A 79 -1.30 0.27 16.59
N SER A 80 -0.85 0.56 17.81
CA SER A 80 -1.76 0.92 18.90
C SER A 80 -2.25 2.35 18.74
N ASN A 81 -3.41 2.67 19.31
CA ASN A 81 -3.97 4.02 19.29
C ASN A 81 -3.40 4.92 20.40
N THR A 82 -2.07 5.06 20.44
CA THR A 82 -1.36 5.90 21.40
C THR A 82 -0.39 6.84 20.68
N ASN A 83 0.10 7.85 21.40
CA ASN A 83 1.11 8.79 20.88
C ASN A 83 2.55 8.34 21.14
N VAL A 84 2.76 7.06 21.51
CA VAL A 84 4.08 6.53 21.93
C VAL A 84 5.10 6.63 20.81
N PHE A 85 4.69 6.40 19.56
CA PHE A 85 5.59 6.56 18.42
C PHE A 85 6.16 7.99 18.37
N GLU A 86 5.29 9.00 18.35
CA GLU A 86 5.68 10.41 18.24
C GLU A 86 6.44 10.91 19.47
N GLN A 87 6.04 10.49 20.68
CA GLN A 87 6.66 10.98 21.91
C GLN A 87 7.98 10.29 22.27
N HIS A 88 8.17 9.03 21.88
CA HIS A 88 9.25 8.20 22.41
C HIS A 88 10.11 7.51 21.37
N ILE A 89 9.58 7.26 20.17
CA ILE A 89 10.27 6.55 19.08
C ILE A 89 10.84 7.54 18.07
N ALA A 90 10.00 8.36 17.45
CA ALA A 90 10.39 9.33 16.42
C ALA A 90 11.56 10.25 16.86
N PRO A 91 11.64 10.75 18.11
CA PRO A 91 12.76 11.58 18.56
C PRO A 91 14.09 10.82 18.68
N THR A 92 14.07 9.50 18.55
CA THR A 92 15.26 8.61 18.61
C THR A 92 15.66 8.07 17.25
N LEU A 93 14.95 8.45 16.19
CA LEU A 93 15.25 8.06 14.81
C LEU A 93 16.08 9.17 14.16
N THR A 94 17.11 8.77 13.42
CA THR A 94 17.73 9.64 12.42
C THR A 94 16.71 9.96 11.33
N TRP A 95 16.95 10.99 10.53
CA TRP A 95 16.05 11.33 9.43
C TRP A 95 15.86 10.17 8.43
N PRO A 96 16.92 9.44 7.99
CA PRO A 96 16.75 8.28 7.12
C PRO A 96 15.94 7.15 7.76
N GLU A 97 16.08 6.92 9.06
CA GLU A 97 15.28 5.93 9.79
C GLU A 97 13.81 6.30 9.84
N TRP A 98 13.53 7.57 10.17
CA TRP A 98 12.17 8.07 10.20
C TRP A 98 11.53 7.98 8.80
N ALA A 99 12.22 8.44 7.77
CA ALA A 99 11.73 8.37 6.39
C ALA A 99 11.51 6.92 5.93
N THR A 100 12.37 5.98 6.31
CA THR A 100 12.20 4.56 5.98
C THR A 100 11.02 3.91 6.69
N VAL A 101 10.76 4.27 7.95
CA VAL A 101 9.62 3.75 8.71
C VAL A 101 8.31 4.35 8.20
N THR A 102 8.28 5.66 7.99
CA THR A 102 7.02 6.40 7.81
C THR A 102 6.76 6.84 6.37
N GLY A 103 7.75 6.72 5.47
CA GLY A 103 7.73 7.28 4.12
C GLY A 103 7.55 8.80 4.09
N GLY A 104 7.95 9.49 5.16
CA GLY A 104 7.81 10.95 5.26
C GLY A 104 6.42 11.44 5.70
N LEU A 105 5.51 10.53 6.06
CA LEU A 105 4.14 10.83 6.45
C LEU A 105 3.91 10.57 7.94
N PRO A 106 2.97 11.26 8.62
CA PRO A 106 2.71 11.03 10.05
C PRO A 106 2.40 9.57 10.39
N TRP A 107 2.81 9.12 11.59
CA TRP A 107 2.40 7.82 12.12
C TRP A 107 0.89 7.81 12.36
N SER A 108 0.21 6.72 11.99
CA SER A 108 -1.23 6.62 12.17
C SER A 108 -1.66 5.25 12.68
N SER A 109 -2.49 5.27 13.72
CA SER A 109 -3.25 4.13 14.23
C SER A 109 -4.60 3.95 13.55
N ALA A 110 -5.05 4.95 12.78
CA ALA A 110 -6.28 4.88 12.03
C ALA A 110 -6.12 3.92 10.85
N GLY A 111 -7.06 2.98 10.72
CA GLY A 111 -7.07 1.97 9.67
C GLY A 111 -8.43 1.25 9.59
N ARG A 112 -8.68 0.62 8.44
CA ARG A 112 -9.90 -0.13 8.11
C ARG A 112 -10.07 -1.39 8.98
N PRO A 113 -11.23 -2.09 8.95
CA PRO A 113 -11.45 -3.31 9.71
C PRO A 113 -10.34 -4.34 9.46
N GLY A 114 -9.85 -5.00 10.51
CA GLY A 114 -8.64 -5.82 10.46
C GLY A 114 -8.58 -6.84 9.32
N ARG A 115 -9.72 -7.46 8.96
CA ARG A 115 -9.78 -8.43 7.85
C ARG A 115 -9.36 -7.87 6.50
N HIS A 116 -9.75 -6.63 6.17
CA HIS A 116 -9.39 -6.02 4.89
C HIS A 116 -7.88 -5.85 4.78
N ASN A 117 -7.26 -5.36 5.84
CA ASN A 117 -5.82 -5.12 5.88
C ASN A 117 -5.02 -6.43 5.72
N ILE A 118 -5.47 -7.51 6.36
CA ILE A 118 -4.81 -8.83 6.24
C ILE A 118 -4.90 -9.37 4.82
N LEU A 119 -6.07 -9.30 4.17
CA LEU A 119 -6.23 -9.75 2.78
C LEU A 119 -5.48 -8.83 1.79
N ALA A 120 -5.44 -7.53 2.07
CA ALA A 120 -4.70 -6.57 1.27
C ALA A 120 -3.19 -6.79 1.34
N ALA A 121 -2.67 -7.05 2.54
CA ALA A 121 -1.28 -7.43 2.77
C ALA A 121 -0.93 -8.75 2.09
N GLU A 122 -1.83 -9.75 2.15
CA GLU A 122 -1.66 -11.03 1.46
C GLU A 122 -1.56 -10.85 -0.06
N LEU A 123 -2.47 -10.05 -0.65
CA LEU A 123 -2.42 -9.73 -2.07
C LEU A 123 -1.09 -9.04 -2.44
N GLY A 124 -0.66 -8.07 -1.64
CA GLY A 124 0.61 -7.37 -1.84
C GLY A 124 1.82 -8.30 -1.80
N LEU A 125 1.89 -9.24 -0.83
CA LEU A 125 2.98 -10.21 -0.73
C LEU A 125 2.99 -11.17 -1.92
N ARG A 126 1.84 -11.76 -2.27
CA ARG A 126 1.73 -12.67 -3.43
C ARG A 126 2.07 -11.97 -4.74
N ALA A 127 1.64 -10.72 -4.89
CA ALA A 127 1.95 -9.93 -6.06
C ALA A 127 3.46 -9.68 -6.16
N ALA A 128 4.11 -9.33 -5.04
CA ALA A 128 5.55 -9.12 -4.97
C ALA A 128 6.38 -10.40 -5.18
N GLU A 129 5.81 -11.57 -4.90
CA GLU A 129 6.49 -12.86 -5.07
C GLU A 129 6.31 -13.44 -6.48
N HIS A 130 5.11 -13.35 -7.06
CA HIS A 130 4.75 -14.10 -8.27
C HIS A 130 4.56 -13.24 -9.52
N LEU A 131 4.40 -11.92 -9.39
CA LEU A 131 4.09 -11.05 -10.53
C LEU A 131 5.29 -10.22 -10.95
N PRO A 132 5.42 -9.86 -12.24
CA PRO A 132 6.45 -8.96 -12.75
C PRO A 132 6.14 -7.49 -12.41
N ILE A 133 5.93 -7.19 -11.13
CA ILE A 133 5.68 -5.83 -10.63
C ILE A 133 6.97 -5.16 -10.15
N GLY A 134 7.02 -3.83 -10.21
CA GLY A 134 8.14 -3.02 -9.71
C GLY A 134 8.05 -2.70 -8.22
N ALA A 135 6.84 -2.52 -7.68
CA ALA A 135 6.66 -2.24 -6.26
C ALA A 135 5.26 -2.62 -5.75
N VAL A 136 5.16 -2.83 -4.44
CA VAL A 136 3.89 -2.90 -3.70
C VAL A 136 3.89 -1.88 -2.59
N LEU A 137 2.75 -1.22 -2.42
CA LEU A 137 2.55 -0.14 -1.45
C LEU A 137 1.31 -0.44 -0.61
N GLY A 138 1.41 -0.30 0.71
CA GLY A 138 0.27 -0.46 1.60
C GLY A 138 -0.69 0.74 1.59
N GLU A 139 -1.76 0.63 2.35
CA GLU A 139 -2.82 1.64 2.51
C GLU A 139 -2.26 3.05 2.72
N LYS A 140 -1.24 3.21 3.58
CA LYS A 140 -0.65 4.52 3.90
C LYS A 140 -0.20 5.32 2.68
N PHE A 141 0.32 4.63 1.66
CA PHE A 141 0.86 5.25 0.46
C PHE A 141 -0.13 5.22 -0.72
N SER A 142 -1.36 4.77 -0.48
CA SER A 142 -2.38 4.54 -1.51
C SER A 142 -3.52 5.57 -1.45
N THR A 143 -3.22 6.80 -1.01
CA THR A 143 -4.22 7.89 -0.99
C THR A 143 -4.44 8.46 -2.39
N PRO A 144 -5.64 8.96 -2.71
CA PRO A 144 -5.91 9.68 -3.96
C PRO A 144 -4.88 10.80 -4.25
N ASP A 145 -4.49 11.54 -3.22
CA ASP A 145 -3.55 12.65 -3.34
C ASP A 145 -2.12 12.18 -3.68
N LEU A 146 -1.66 11.07 -3.11
CA LEU A 146 -0.36 10.50 -3.48
C LEU A 146 -0.40 9.87 -4.87
N LEU A 147 -1.51 9.23 -5.25
CA LEU A 147 -1.62 8.51 -6.51
C LEU A 147 -1.93 9.41 -7.71
N ALA A 148 -2.53 10.58 -7.50
CA ALA A 148 -3.01 11.43 -8.58
C ALA A 148 -2.93 12.95 -8.31
N GLY A 149 -2.47 13.37 -7.13
CA GLY A 149 -2.32 14.76 -6.70
C GLY A 149 -0.86 15.12 -6.44
N THR A 150 -0.54 15.53 -5.21
CA THR A 150 0.81 16.00 -4.84
C THR A 150 1.89 14.95 -5.03
N GLY A 151 1.58 13.66 -4.93
CA GLY A 151 2.56 12.59 -5.14
C GLY A 151 3.07 12.50 -6.58
N LEU A 152 2.36 13.15 -7.53
CA LEU A 152 2.78 13.30 -8.92
C LEU A 152 3.25 14.73 -9.24
N GLY A 153 3.47 15.58 -8.22
CA GLY A 153 3.79 16.99 -8.41
C GLY A 153 2.61 17.85 -8.90
N LYS A 154 1.38 17.36 -8.81
CA LYS A 154 0.16 18.10 -9.19
C LYS A 154 -0.44 18.81 -7.97
N ALA A 155 -1.43 19.68 -8.24
CA ALA A 155 -2.22 20.29 -7.18
C ALA A 155 -2.84 19.23 -6.26
N ALA A 156 -2.89 19.54 -4.97
CA ALA A 156 -3.48 18.68 -3.97
C ALA A 156 -4.95 18.40 -4.31
N ILE A 157 -5.39 17.16 -4.08
CA ILE A 157 -6.78 16.78 -4.29
C ILE A 157 -7.58 17.14 -3.02
N PRO A 158 -8.50 18.13 -3.08
CA PRO A 158 -9.30 18.51 -1.93
C PRO A 158 -10.35 17.44 -1.61
N GLY A 159 -10.68 17.28 -0.32
CA GLY A 159 -11.76 16.39 0.14
C GLY A 159 -11.30 15.10 0.82
N ASP A 160 -12.12 14.05 0.69
CA ASP A 160 -12.00 12.76 1.39
C ASP A 160 -10.71 12.02 1.01
N ARG A 161 -9.75 11.96 1.95
CA ARG A 161 -8.40 11.38 1.77
C ARG A 161 -8.35 9.87 1.97
N ARG A 162 -9.50 9.18 1.90
CA ARG A 162 -9.57 7.73 2.13
C ARG A 162 -8.67 6.99 1.14
N PRO A 163 -7.64 6.28 1.64
CA PRO A 163 -6.74 5.50 0.80
C PRO A 163 -7.41 4.25 0.23
N ALA A 164 -6.88 3.74 -0.88
CA ALA A 164 -7.10 2.36 -1.31
C ALA A 164 -6.51 1.38 -0.29
N ASP A 165 -6.91 0.10 -0.33
CA ASP A 165 -6.37 -0.91 0.58
C ASP A 165 -4.88 -1.21 0.29
N GLY A 166 -4.44 -0.98 -0.94
CA GLY A 166 -3.04 -0.96 -1.35
C GLY A 166 -2.90 -0.58 -2.82
N THR A 167 -1.65 -0.55 -3.30
CA THR A 167 -1.33 -0.24 -4.70
C THR A 167 -0.23 -1.17 -5.21
N LEU A 168 -0.44 -1.76 -6.38
CA LEU A 168 0.59 -2.46 -7.15
C LEU A 168 1.16 -1.52 -8.21
N ILE A 169 2.47 -1.53 -8.42
CA ILE A 169 3.14 -0.74 -9.46
C ILE A 169 3.72 -1.68 -10.50
N ARG A 170 3.27 -1.60 -11.75
CA ARG A 170 3.88 -2.32 -12.87
C ARG A 170 5.28 -1.78 -13.17
N LYS A 171 6.11 -2.57 -13.85
CA LYS A 171 7.48 -2.17 -14.23
C LYS A 171 7.56 -0.91 -15.10
N ASP A 172 6.50 -0.61 -15.85
CA ASP A 172 6.36 0.61 -16.65
C ASP A 172 5.82 1.82 -15.85
N GLY A 173 5.51 1.64 -14.57
CA GLY A 173 5.00 2.68 -13.69
C GLY A 173 3.47 2.83 -13.66
N LEU A 174 2.70 1.95 -14.32
CA LEU A 174 1.24 1.93 -14.12
C LEU A 174 0.92 1.60 -12.64
N ARG A 175 0.01 2.37 -12.04
CA ARG A 175 -0.42 2.30 -10.64
C ARG A 175 -1.78 1.62 -10.56
N ILE A 176 -1.84 0.41 -10.04
CA ILE A 176 -3.07 -0.36 -9.84
C ILE A 176 -3.46 -0.24 -8.36
N ALA A 177 -4.30 0.74 -8.04
CA ALA A 177 -4.88 0.87 -6.72
C ALA A 177 -5.96 -0.20 -6.53
N TYR A 178 -5.95 -0.95 -5.43
CA TYR A 178 -6.93 -2.01 -5.20
C TYR A 178 -7.76 -1.81 -3.94
N GLU A 179 -9.00 -2.28 -4.01
CA GLU A 179 -10.01 -2.13 -2.96
C GLU A 179 -10.74 -3.47 -2.78
N LEU A 180 -10.70 -4.01 -1.57
CA LEU A 180 -11.46 -5.19 -1.18
C LEU A 180 -12.93 -4.82 -0.93
N VAL A 181 -13.81 -5.62 -1.51
CA VAL A 181 -15.26 -5.44 -1.44
C VAL A 181 -15.89 -6.73 -0.93
N THR A 182 -16.56 -6.64 0.21
CA THR A 182 -17.26 -7.79 0.81
C THR A 182 -18.74 -7.83 0.40
N THR A 183 -19.35 -6.66 0.25
CA THR A 183 -20.77 -6.49 -0.07
C THR A 183 -21.00 -5.30 -1.00
N ALA A 184 -22.05 -5.39 -1.81
CA ALA A 184 -22.52 -4.27 -2.62
C ALA A 184 -23.47 -3.39 -1.78
N SER A 185 -22.89 -2.35 -1.18
CA SER A 185 -23.62 -1.38 -0.34
C SER A 185 -23.56 0.02 -0.96
N ASP A 186 -24.28 0.98 -0.37
CA ASP A 186 -24.21 2.38 -0.83
C ASP A 186 -22.83 2.98 -0.59
N SER A 187 -22.12 2.52 0.45
CA SER A 187 -20.72 2.88 0.69
C SER A 187 -19.79 2.39 -0.42
N PHE A 188 -20.11 1.25 -1.05
CA PHE A 188 -19.41 0.75 -2.23
C PHE A 188 -19.66 1.65 -3.44
N GLU A 189 -20.91 2.03 -3.70
CA GLU A 189 -21.22 2.96 -4.81
C GLU A 189 -20.51 4.31 -4.63
N GLN A 190 -20.47 4.84 -3.40
CA GLN A 190 -19.73 6.07 -3.09
C GLN A 190 -18.22 5.91 -3.33
N LYS A 191 -17.62 4.76 -2.99
CA LYS A 191 -16.21 4.45 -3.31
C LYS A 191 -15.96 4.49 -4.82
N VAL A 192 -16.80 3.81 -5.59
CA VAL A 192 -16.69 3.78 -7.07
C VAL A 192 -16.83 5.19 -7.65
N ARG A 193 -17.82 5.96 -7.18
CA ARG A 193 -18.08 7.34 -7.62
C ARG A 193 -16.86 8.24 -7.41
N ARG A 194 -16.19 8.13 -6.25
CA ARG A 194 -14.95 8.88 -5.97
C ARG A 194 -13.82 8.54 -6.94
N TRP A 195 -13.60 7.25 -7.19
CA TRP A 195 -12.57 6.81 -8.14
C TRP A 195 -12.88 7.26 -9.57
N ALA A 196 -14.14 7.16 -10.00
CA ALA A 196 -14.56 7.60 -11.33
C ALA A 196 -14.37 9.11 -11.51
N GLN A 197 -14.75 9.93 -10.52
CA GLN A 197 -14.49 11.37 -10.52
C GLN A 197 -13.01 11.70 -10.64
N LEU A 198 -12.16 10.99 -9.90
CA LEU A 198 -10.71 11.19 -9.96
C LEU A 198 -10.14 10.83 -11.32
N ILE A 199 -10.54 9.69 -11.88
CA ILE A 199 -10.05 9.19 -13.17
C ILE A 199 -10.36 10.17 -14.30
N ILE A 200 -11.57 10.74 -14.33
CA ILE A 200 -11.94 11.74 -15.35
C ILE A 200 -11.04 12.98 -15.30
N GLN A 201 -10.59 13.38 -14.12
CA GLN A 201 -9.75 14.56 -13.93
C GLN A 201 -8.26 14.29 -14.16
N ARG A 202 -7.89 13.02 -14.40
CA ARG A 202 -6.49 12.56 -14.33
C ARG A 202 -6.23 11.58 -15.48
N PRO A 203 -5.79 12.10 -16.65
CA PRO A 203 -5.44 11.27 -17.80
C PRO A 203 -4.48 10.15 -17.43
N LEU A 204 -4.64 8.99 -18.07
CA LEU A 204 -3.88 7.78 -17.81
C LEU A 204 -2.40 8.04 -18.03
N GLU A 205 -2.02 8.64 -19.15
CA GLU A 205 -0.63 8.97 -19.50
C GLU A 205 0.08 9.89 -18.48
N THR A 206 -0.64 10.67 -17.67
CA THR A 206 -0.05 11.58 -16.67
C THR A 206 -0.28 11.16 -15.22
N SER A 207 -0.96 10.04 -14.99
CA SER A 207 -1.23 9.52 -13.64
C SER A 207 -0.84 8.04 -13.49
N GLY A 208 -0.96 7.27 -14.55
CA GLY A 208 -0.84 5.82 -14.56
C GLY A 208 -1.90 5.13 -13.70
N LEU A 209 -2.95 5.83 -13.23
CA LEU A 209 -3.85 5.28 -12.21
C LEU A 209 -4.91 4.36 -12.83
N THR A 210 -5.01 3.15 -12.35
CA THR A 210 -6.16 2.25 -12.59
C THR A 210 -6.61 1.69 -11.25
N VAL A 211 -7.87 1.28 -11.16
CA VAL A 211 -8.49 0.82 -9.92
C VAL A 211 -9.02 -0.59 -10.11
N LEU A 212 -8.69 -1.46 -9.17
CA LEU A 212 -9.10 -2.85 -9.17
C LEU A 212 -9.92 -3.15 -7.91
N LEU A 213 -11.22 -3.32 -8.10
CA LEU A 213 -12.13 -3.77 -7.07
C LEU A 213 -12.01 -5.29 -6.97
N ILE A 214 -11.87 -5.84 -5.77
CA ILE A 214 -11.69 -7.27 -5.56
C ILE A 214 -12.81 -7.76 -4.65
N ALA A 215 -13.73 -8.54 -5.19
CA ALA A 215 -14.80 -9.16 -4.43
C ALA A 215 -14.23 -10.29 -3.56
N ALA A 216 -14.28 -10.11 -2.23
CA ALA A 216 -13.77 -11.06 -1.23
C ALA A 216 -14.84 -11.32 -0.15
N PRO A 217 -15.91 -12.09 -0.46
CA PRO A 217 -17.01 -12.36 0.48
C PRO A 217 -16.53 -13.10 1.74
N HIS A 218 -17.34 -13.10 2.81
CA HIS A 218 -16.99 -13.78 4.07
C HIS A 218 -16.95 -15.30 3.90
N PRO A 219 -15.94 -16.03 4.44
CA PRO A 219 -15.84 -17.48 4.32
C PRO A 219 -17.04 -18.22 4.94
N ASP A 220 -17.59 -17.71 6.05
CA ASP A 220 -18.77 -18.28 6.71
C ASP A 220 -20.09 -18.05 5.96
N ARG A 221 -20.04 -17.41 4.78
CA ARG A 221 -21.24 -17.25 3.97
C ARG A 221 -21.62 -18.62 3.37
N PRO A 222 -22.88 -19.08 3.52
CA PRO A 222 -23.29 -20.35 2.95
C PRO A 222 -23.08 -20.35 1.43
N ARG A 223 -22.25 -21.27 0.93
CA ARG A 223 -21.97 -21.46 -0.51
C ARG A 223 -23.24 -21.76 -1.34
N HIS A 224 -24.35 -22.11 -0.68
CA HIS A 224 -25.61 -22.53 -1.28
C HIS A 224 -26.68 -21.43 -1.39
N THR A 225 -26.44 -20.19 -0.94
CA THR A 225 -27.38 -19.09 -1.25
C THR A 225 -27.13 -18.57 -2.66
N ALA A 226 -28.11 -18.71 -3.55
CA ALA A 226 -28.09 -18.32 -4.98
C ALA A 226 -27.83 -16.83 -5.28
N ALA A 227 -27.46 -16.01 -4.28
CA ALA A 227 -27.13 -14.61 -4.44
C ALA A 227 -25.60 -14.44 -4.37
N ASP A 228 -24.91 -14.81 -5.44
CA ASP A 228 -23.50 -14.46 -5.66
C ASP A 228 -23.36 -12.92 -5.55
N PRO A 229 -22.63 -12.40 -4.55
CA PRO A 229 -22.46 -10.96 -4.37
C PRO A 229 -21.79 -10.31 -5.58
N VAL A 230 -21.02 -11.05 -6.38
CA VAL A 230 -20.35 -10.52 -7.56
C VAL A 230 -21.37 -10.00 -8.57
N HIS A 231 -22.52 -10.66 -8.74
CA HIS A 231 -23.56 -10.19 -9.67
C HIS A 231 -24.09 -8.81 -9.25
N GLU A 232 -24.38 -8.66 -7.96
CA GLU A 232 -24.91 -7.41 -7.41
C GLU A 232 -23.84 -6.29 -7.40
N ILE A 233 -22.58 -6.63 -7.09
CA ILE A 233 -21.43 -5.72 -7.21
C ILE A 233 -21.28 -5.25 -8.66
N LYS A 234 -21.30 -6.15 -9.64
CA LYS A 234 -21.28 -5.83 -11.08
C LYS A 234 -22.44 -4.90 -11.43
N ARG A 235 -23.66 -5.22 -11.03
CA ARG A 235 -24.86 -4.39 -11.32
C ARG A 235 -24.69 -2.95 -10.81
N ARG A 236 -24.28 -2.77 -9.55
CA ARG A 236 -24.09 -1.46 -8.93
C ARG A 236 -22.88 -0.71 -9.52
N LEU A 237 -21.77 -1.41 -9.75
CA LEU A 237 -20.58 -0.85 -10.41
C LEU A 237 -20.94 -0.26 -11.77
N LYS A 238 -21.62 -1.05 -12.62
CA LYS A 238 -22.05 -0.58 -13.95
C LYS A 238 -22.95 0.64 -13.86
N ARG A 239 -23.92 0.65 -12.93
CA ARG A 239 -24.81 1.80 -12.71
C ARG A 239 -24.02 3.06 -12.41
N VAL A 240 -23.07 3.01 -11.48
CA VAL A 240 -22.24 4.18 -11.15
C VAL A 240 -21.39 4.60 -12.33
N LEU A 241 -20.76 3.65 -13.04
CA LEU A 241 -19.92 3.98 -14.21
C LEU A 241 -20.71 4.65 -15.35
N GLN A 242 -22.01 4.39 -15.47
CA GLN A 242 -22.88 5.08 -16.44
C GLN A 242 -23.09 6.56 -16.12
N GLU A 243 -22.91 6.98 -14.86
CA GLU A 243 -22.94 8.40 -14.46
C GLU A 243 -21.69 9.16 -14.92
N PHE A 244 -20.63 8.42 -15.30
CA PHE A 244 -19.31 8.95 -15.67
C PHE A 244 -18.90 8.50 -17.07
N PRO A 245 -19.61 8.97 -18.12
CA PRO A 245 -19.32 8.60 -19.49
C PRO A 245 -17.92 9.05 -19.89
N GLY A 246 -17.24 8.25 -20.71
CA GLY A 246 -15.94 8.56 -21.26
C GLY A 246 -15.63 7.67 -22.46
N THR A 247 -14.64 8.06 -23.25
CA THR A 247 -14.19 7.32 -24.44
C THR A 247 -12.78 6.78 -24.24
N GLY A 248 -12.48 5.66 -24.89
CA GLY A 248 -11.14 5.07 -24.90
C GLY A 248 -10.61 4.68 -23.51
N GLN A 249 -9.28 4.78 -23.38
CA GLN A 249 -8.53 4.33 -22.20
C GLN A 249 -8.71 5.22 -20.98
N ASP A 250 -9.15 6.48 -21.14
CA ASP A 250 -9.37 7.40 -20.03
C ASP A 250 -10.76 7.28 -19.40
N SER A 251 -11.65 6.50 -19.99
CA SER A 251 -12.97 6.24 -19.41
C SER A 251 -12.84 5.49 -18.07
N PRO A 252 -13.63 5.87 -17.03
CA PRO A 252 -13.70 5.09 -15.79
C PRO A 252 -14.06 3.62 -16.04
N ALA A 253 -14.91 3.32 -17.03
CA ALA A 253 -15.23 1.95 -17.40
C ALA A 253 -14.03 1.13 -17.93
N ALA A 254 -13.02 1.80 -18.52
CA ALA A 254 -11.78 1.15 -18.95
C ALA A 254 -10.70 1.06 -17.85
N ARG A 255 -10.84 1.82 -16.76
CA ARG A 255 -9.84 1.96 -15.67
C ARG A 255 -10.33 1.49 -14.31
N ILE A 256 -11.58 1.07 -14.18
CA ILE A 256 -12.12 0.47 -12.95
C ILE A 256 -12.55 -0.97 -13.28
N GLY A 257 -11.72 -1.93 -12.88
CA GLY A 257 -11.96 -3.36 -13.05
C GLY A 257 -12.54 -4.01 -11.80
N LEU A 258 -13.15 -5.17 -11.97
CA LEU A 258 -13.60 -6.05 -10.89
C LEU A 258 -13.01 -7.45 -11.06
N ALA A 259 -12.29 -7.92 -10.05
CA ALA A 259 -11.86 -9.31 -9.90
C ALA A 259 -12.59 -9.98 -8.73
N HIS A 260 -12.57 -11.30 -8.69
CA HIS A 260 -13.09 -12.09 -7.57
C HIS A 260 -11.94 -12.85 -6.92
N TRP A 261 -11.89 -12.82 -5.58
CA TRP A 261 -10.78 -13.38 -4.82
C TRP A 261 -10.58 -14.88 -5.08
N GLU A 262 -11.67 -15.63 -5.18
CA GLU A 262 -11.62 -17.09 -5.40
C GLU A 262 -11.20 -17.44 -6.83
N ASP A 263 -11.39 -16.56 -7.80
CA ASP A 263 -10.94 -16.77 -9.18
C ASP A 263 -9.40 -16.69 -9.25
N TRP A 264 -8.78 -15.87 -8.40
CA TRP A 264 -7.33 -15.75 -8.26
C TRP A 264 -6.72 -16.78 -7.31
N PHE A 265 -7.42 -17.09 -6.22
CA PHE A 265 -6.96 -17.96 -5.13
C PHE A 265 -8.05 -19.00 -4.80
N PRO A 266 -8.20 -20.04 -5.64
CA PRO A 266 -9.32 -20.99 -5.54
C PRO A 266 -9.23 -21.91 -4.32
N GLY A 267 -8.08 -21.94 -3.64
CA GLY A 267 -7.89 -22.75 -2.46
C GLY A 267 -6.62 -22.38 -1.70
N GLN A 268 -6.43 -23.01 -0.55
CA GLN A 268 -5.21 -22.86 0.24
C GLN A 268 -4.00 -23.30 -0.59
N HIS A 269 -2.96 -22.48 -0.62
CA HIS A 269 -1.73 -22.72 -1.39
C HIS A 269 -1.94 -22.86 -2.90
N LEU A 270 -3.09 -22.45 -3.44
CA LEU A 270 -3.37 -22.42 -4.86
C LEU A 270 -3.39 -20.98 -5.38
N LEU A 271 -3.01 -20.85 -6.65
CA LEU A 271 -2.93 -19.61 -7.40
C LEU A 271 -3.32 -19.93 -8.85
N SER A 272 -4.17 -19.10 -9.46
CA SER A 272 -4.63 -19.30 -10.84
C SER A 272 -3.85 -18.44 -11.84
N GLU A 273 -3.95 -18.80 -13.13
CA GLU A 273 -3.41 -17.97 -14.22
C GLU A 273 -4.04 -16.57 -14.27
N GLU A 274 -5.29 -16.44 -13.80
CA GLU A 274 -5.97 -15.14 -13.73
C GLU A 274 -5.27 -14.18 -12.77
N PHE A 275 -4.69 -14.70 -11.68
CA PHE A 275 -3.87 -13.88 -10.80
C PHE A 275 -2.55 -13.47 -11.46
N LEU A 276 -1.90 -14.40 -12.18
CA LEU A 276 -0.63 -14.15 -12.87
C LEU A 276 -0.73 -13.01 -13.91
N ASN A 277 -1.93 -12.79 -14.44
CA ASN A 277 -2.21 -11.72 -15.41
C ASN A 277 -2.97 -10.52 -14.80
N LEU A 278 -3.31 -10.58 -13.51
CA LEU A 278 -4.24 -9.65 -12.84
C LEU A 278 -5.53 -9.45 -13.67
N THR A 279 -6.08 -10.55 -14.18
CA THR A 279 -7.28 -10.56 -15.00
C THR A 279 -8.48 -10.01 -14.23
N ALA A 280 -9.21 -9.09 -14.84
CA ALA A 280 -10.40 -8.48 -14.25
C ALA A 280 -11.52 -8.25 -15.28
N SER A 281 -12.75 -8.16 -14.80
CA SER A 281 -13.93 -7.77 -15.58
C SER A 281 -14.07 -6.26 -15.63
N TYR A 282 -14.17 -5.69 -16.83
CA TYR A 282 -14.40 -4.26 -17.08
C TYR A 282 -15.75 -4.04 -17.74
N ALA A 283 -16.44 -2.96 -17.36
CA ALA A 283 -17.71 -2.63 -17.98
C ALA A 283 -17.50 -2.20 -19.44
N VAL A 284 -18.33 -2.72 -20.34
CA VAL A 284 -18.35 -2.29 -21.74
C VAL A 284 -19.40 -1.19 -21.91
N ASN A 285 -18.97 -0.02 -22.39
CA ASN A 285 -19.86 1.11 -22.61
C ASN A 285 -20.87 0.79 -23.72
N GLY A 286 -22.14 1.14 -23.52
CA GLY A 286 -23.19 1.01 -24.53
C GLY A 286 -23.77 -0.40 -24.75
N SER A 287 -23.24 -1.45 -24.12
CA SER A 287 -23.76 -2.82 -24.29
C SER A 287 -24.79 -3.21 -23.20
N SER A 288 -25.75 -4.07 -23.58
CA SER A 288 -26.73 -4.71 -22.69
C SER A 288 -26.58 -6.24 -22.72
N GLY A 289 -27.09 -6.96 -21.72
CA GLY A 289 -27.04 -8.43 -21.71
C GLY A 289 -25.68 -9.02 -21.28
N PHE A 290 -25.27 -10.14 -21.88
CA PHE A 290 -24.04 -10.87 -21.52
C PHE A 290 -22.76 -10.10 -21.91
N ASP A 291 -22.79 -9.32 -23.00
CA ASP A 291 -21.67 -8.52 -23.53
C ASP A 291 -21.36 -7.25 -22.72
N ARG A 292 -21.95 -7.12 -21.52
CA ARG A 292 -21.78 -5.95 -20.64
C ARG A 292 -20.45 -5.92 -19.89
N TRP A 293 -19.69 -7.02 -19.89
CA TRP A 293 -18.39 -7.14 -19.25
C TRP A 293 -17.37 -7.74 -20.21
N ALA A 294 -16.19 -7.14 -20.28
CA ALA A 294 -15.04 -7.70 -20.99
C ALA A 294 -13.97 -8.10 -19.97
N ARG A 295 -13.37 -9.28 -20.16
CA ARG A 295 -12.17 -9.67 -19.41
C ARG A 295 -10.97 -8.95 -20.01
N ARG A 296 -10.06 -8.46 -19.16
CA ARG A 296 -8.80 -7.83 -19.58
C ARG A 296 -7.69 -8.18 -18.59
N ASP A 297 -6.48 -8.28 -19.12
CA ASP A 297 -5.29 -8.62 -18.36
C ASP A 297 -4.48 -7.37 -18.07
N LEU A 298 -4.42 -6.98 -16.80
CA LEU A 298 -3.66 -5.80 -16.39
C LEU A 298 -2.15 -5.97 -16.53
N LEU A 299 -1.64 -7.19 -16.63
CA LEU A 299 -0.22 -7.47 -16.91
C LEU A 299 0.05 -7.91 -18.36
N GLY A 300 -1.02 -8.10 -19.16
CA GLY A 300 -0.95 -8.49 -20.55
C GLY A 300 -1.09 -7.29 -21.48
N ASP A 301 -2.18 -7.26 -22.25
CA ASP A 301 -2.44 -6.33 -23.34
C ASP A 301 -2.88 -4.92 -22.90
N TYR A 302 -2.96 -4.64 -21.59
CA TYR A 302 -3.35 -3.32 -21.10
C TYR A 302 -2.24 -2.28 -21.34
N PRO A 303 -2.38 -1.37 -22.32
CA PRO A 303 -1.29 -0.49 -22.73
C PRO A 303 -1.13 0.66 -21.74
N PHE A 304 0.13 1.04 -21.49
CA PHE A 304 0.44 2.25 -20.76
C PHE A 304 1.71 2.88 -21.35
N THR A 305 1.63 4.18 -21.62
CA THR A 305 2.79 4.98 -22.01
C THR A 305 2.72 6.27 -21.22
N ALA A 306 3.74 6.51 -20.40
CA ALA A 306 3.82 7.72 -19.62
C ALA A 306 4.04 8.92 -20.55
N TRP A 307 3.40 10.04 -20.22
CA TRP A 307 3.69 11.31 -20.87
C TRP A 307 5.15 11.69 -20.64
N ARG A 308 5.78 12.34 -21.61
CA ARG A 308 7.24 12.63 -21.62
C ARG A 308 7.79 13.33 -20.37
N THR A 309 6.98 14.08 -19.63
CA THR A 309 7.40 14.78 -18.39
C THR A 309 6.96 14.06 -17.12
N PHE A 310 6.33 12.89 -17.24
CA PHE A 310 5.84 12.09 -16.13
C PHE A 310 6.80 10.93 -15.85
N GLU A 311 7.57 11.07 -14.77
CA GLU A 311 8.48 10.03 -14.26
C GLU A 311 7.69 8.88 -13.59
N ALA A 312 6.99 8.07 -14.39
CA ALA A 312 6.07 7.06 -13.89
C ALA A 312 6.75 6.00 -13.02
N THR A 313 8.01 5.67 -13.29
CA THR A 313 8.81 4.64 -12.61
C THR A 313 9.56 5.14 -11.39
N ALA A 314 9.56 6.45 -11.08
CA ALA A 314 10.28 7.00 -9.93
C ALA A 314 9.88 6.33 -8.60
N VAL A 315 8.62 5.91 -8.47
CA VAL A 315 8.13 5.17 -7.29
C VAL A 315 8.83 3.81 -7.11
N ILE A 316 9.20 3.13 -8.21
CA ILE A 316 9.89 1.84 -8.18
C ILE A 316 11.28 2.00 -7.58
N ASN A 317 11.98 3.07 -7.94
CA ASN A 317 13.32 3.35 -7.43
C ASN A 317 13.31 3.75 -5.94
N ASN A 318 12.22 4.35 -5.47
CA ASN A 318 12.12 4.84 -4.09
C ASN A 318 11.44 3.85 -3.13
N ALA A 319 10.58 2.95 -3.61
CA ALA A 319 9.89 1.98 -2.77
C ALA A 319 10.84 1.10 -1.94
N PRO A 320 11.99 0.61 -2.43
CA PRO A 320 12.97 -0.14 -1.65
C PRO A 320 13.48 0.58 -0.39
N LEU A 321 13.39 1.91 -0.33
CA LEU A 321 13.77 2.71 0.84
C LEU A 321 12.76 2.59 1.99
N LEU A 322 11.54 2.13 1.70
CA LEU A 322 10.47 1.94 2.69
C LEU A 322 10.63 0.59 3.37
N SER A 323 10.63 0.60 4.70
CA SER A 323 10.65 -0.63 5.51
C SER A 323 9.41 -1.51 5.30
N ALA A 324 8.33 -0.92 4.80
CA ALA A 324 7.08 -1.59 4.46
C ALA A 324 7.14 -2.43 3.18
N SER A 325 8.16 -2.24 2.33
CA SER A 325 8.35 -3.05 1.13
C SER A 325 8.85 -4.45 1.51
N PRO A 326 8.38 -5.50 0.82
CA PRO A 326 8.86 -6.87 1.05
C PRO A 326 10.38 -6.94 1.01
N HIS A 327 10.99 -7.67 1.93
CA HIS A 327 12.43 -7.65 2.13
C HIS A 327 13.23 -8.01 0.87
N TRP A 328 12.72 -8.91 0.03
CA TRP A 328 13.35 -9.29 -1.24
C TRP A 328 13.27 -8.19 -2.32
N LEU A 329 12.35 -7.23 -2.18
CA LEU A 329 12.30 -6.03 -3.02
C LEU A 329 13.16 -4.89 -2.46
N ARG A 330 13.73 -5.03 -1.26
CA ARG A 330 14.62 -4.04 -0.63
C ARG A 330 16.10 -4.27 -0.94
N THR A 331 16.46 -5.42 -1.52
CA THR A 331 17.86 -5.82 -1.77
C THR A 331 18.31 -5.43 -3.19
N GLY A 332 19.53 -4.87 -3.33
CA GLY A 332 20.16 -4.49 -4.62
C GLY A 332 20.56 -3.00 -4.71
N ASP A 333 21.33 -2.62 -5.73
CA ASP A 333 21.80 -1.24 -6.01
C ASP A 333 20.76 -0.44 -6.82
N HIS A 334 19.60 -0.16 -6.23
CA HIS A 334 18.52 0.62 -6.87
C HIS A 334 18.68 2.14 -6.74
N THR A 335 19.47 2.60 -5.75
CA THR A 335 19.87 4.01 -5.56
C THR A 335 21.20 4.08 -4.80
N ALA A 336 21.95 5.17 -4.89
CA ALA A 336 23.13 5.43 -4.04
C ALA A 336 22.78 5.62 -2.54
N LEU A 337 21.51 5.45 -2.16
CA LEU A 337 20.96 5.59 -0.81
C LEU A 337 20.63 4.22 -0.19
N ILE A 338 21.11 3.11 -0.76
CA ILE A 338 20.82 1.77 -0.23
C ILE A 338 21.91 1.33 0.75
N GLY A 339 21.45 0.69 1.82
CA GLY A 339 22.15 0.42 3.07
C GLY A 339 21.14 0.36 4.21
N SER A 340 21.54 -0.09 5.39
CA SER A 340 20.70 0.11 6.57
C SER A 340 20.42 1.61 6.74
N PRO A 341 19.29 2.02 7.33
CA PRO A 341 19.05 3.44 7.60
C PRO A 341 20.21 4.15 8.31
N MET A 342 20.98 3.41 9.13
CA MET A 342 22.21 3.91 9.76
C MET A 342 23.36 4.09 8.75
N ASP A 343 23.54 3.15 7.82
CA ASP A 343 24.53 3.28 6.74
C ASP A 343 24.24 4.49 5.87
N ARG A 344 22.95 4.74 5.57
CA ARG A 344 22.49 5.98 4.90
C ARG A 344 22.85 7.24 5.67
N ALA A 345 22.67 7.21 6.98
CA ALA A 345 23.00 8.34 7.85
C ALA A 345 24.52 8.54 8.01
N ARG A 346 25.35 7.56 7.61
CA ARG A 346 26.79 7.49 7.93
C ARG A 346 27.05 7.64 9.44
N GLU A 347 26.10 7.17 10.26
CA GLU A 347 26.17 7.28 11.71
C GLU A 347 26.39 5.90 12.31
N ASN A 348 27.46 5.76 13.10
CA ASN A 348 27.73 4.53 13.85
C ASN A 348 26.80 4.38 15.07
N VAL A 349 26.27 5.50 15.60
CA VAL A 349 25.41 5.58 16.78
C VAL A 349 24.64 6.91 16.74
N PRO A 350 23.32 6.98 17.00
CA PRO A 350 22.66 8.26 17.13
C PRO A 350 23.05 8.90 18.47
N GLN A 351 23.85 9.97 18.43
CA GLN A 351 23.82 10.98 19.48
C GLN A 351 22.51 11.75 19.41
N ARG A 352 22.04 12.25 20.57
CA ARG A 352 20.93 13.21 20.67
C ARG A 352 21.25 14.45 19.82
N GLN A 353 20.80 14.49 18.58
CA GLN A 353 20.36 15.74 18.00
C GLN A 353 18.86 15.58 17.70
N PRO A 354 18.00 16.46 18.24
CA PRO A 354 16.61 16.48 17.80
C PRO A 354 16.62 16.77 16.30
N SER A 355 16.04 15.86 15.51
CA SER A 355 15.88 16.10 14.09
C SER A 355 15.02 17.36 13.94
N LYS A 356 15.61 18.44 13.43
CA LYS A 356 14.82 19.48 12.78
C LYS A 356 14.22 18.80 11.55
N GLN A 357 12.99 18.30 11.69
CA GLN A 357 12.16 17.96 10.55
C GLN A 357 12.25 19.13 9.57
N PRO A 358 12.49 18.92 8.27
CA PRO A 358 12.43 20.03 7.32
C PRO A 358 11.06 20.69 7.51
N GLN A 359 11.06 21.95 7.94
CA GLN A 359 9.84 22.71 8.12
C GLN A 359 9.07 22.64 6.81
N ARG A 360 7.87 22.08 6.87
CA ARG A 360 6.92 22.16 5.77
C ARG A 360 6.72 23.65 5.53
N SER A 361 7.07 24.14 4.34
CA SER A 361 6.78 25.52 3.94
C SER A 361 5.32 25.81 4.28
N GLU A 362 5.08 26.69 5.25
CA GLU A 362 3.72 27.13 5.65
C GLU A 362 3.05 27.97 4.56
N ASN A 363 3.70 28.17 3.42
CA ASN A 363 3.11 28.79 2.24
C ASN A 363 2.37 27.75 1.39
N PRO A 364 1.01 27.76 1.35
CA PRO A 364 0.22 26.89 0.48
C PRO A 364 0.40 27.18 -1.02
N ALA A 365 1.16 28.22 -1.37
CA ALA A 365 1.44 28.62 -2.76
C ALA A 365 2.69 27.97 -3.38
N ASN A 366 3.50 27.21 -2.64
CA ASN A 366 4.69 26.55 -3.18
C ASN A 366 5.01 25.23 -2.46
N PRO A 367 4.47 24.09 -2.92
CA PRO A 367 4.92 22.80 -2.45
C PRO A 367 6.28 22.50 -3.08
N VAL A 368 7.36 22.59 -2.31
CA VAL A 368 8.63 21.98 -2.71
C VAL A 368 8.41 20.47 -2.73
N ALA A 369 8.19 19.95 -3.93
CA ALA A 369 8.08 18.52 -4.18
C ALA A 369 9.41 17.85 -3.81
N VAL A 370 9.42 17.12 -2.69
CA VAL A 370 10.46 16.12 -2.43
C VAL A 370 10.20 14.98 -3.40
N GLY A 371 10.75 15.09 -4.61
CA GLY A 371 10.49 14.16 -5.71
C GLY A 371 10.82 14.66 -7.12
N ALA A 372 11.30 15.90 -7.30
CA ALA A 372 11.81 16.33 -8.60
C ALA A 372 13.24 15.81 -8.80
N GLY A 373 13.44 14.94 -9.78
CA GLY A 373 14.76 14.50 -10.22
C GLY A 373 15.64 15.69 -10.64
N ILE A 374 16.89 15.62 -10.18
CA ILE A 374 18.10 16.36 -10.61
C ILE A 374 17.87 17.81 -11.06
N GLY A 375 18.08 18.75 -10.13
CA GLY A 375 18.19 20.17 -10.46
C GLY A 375 18.58 21.03 -9.25
N SER A 376 19.89 21.24 -9.07
CA SER A 376 20.54 22.11 -8.09
C SER A 376 20.56 21.64 -6.62
N LEU A 377 21.71 21.10 -6.21
CA LEU A 377 22.12 21.07 -4.81
C LEU A 377 22.13 22.50 -4.25
N SER A 378 21.63 22.68 -3.03
CA SER A 378 21.65 23.98 -2.34
C SER A 378 23.07 24.54 -2.25
N SER A 379 23.19 25.87 -2.36
CA SER A 379 24.45 26.63 -2.31
C SER A 379 25.29 26.49 -1.03
N ARG A 380 24.86 25.67 -0.06
CA ARG A 380 25.58 25.40 1.19
C ARG A 380 26.55 24.21 1.14
N LEU A 381 26.74 23.58 -0.03
CA LEU A 381 27.68 22.47 -0.23
C LEU A 381 28.84 22.79 -1.21
N LYS A 382 29.11 24.07 -1.48
CA LYS A 382 30.37 24.47 -2.13
C LYS A 382 31.44 24.66 -1.05
N CYS A 383 32.26 23.63 -0.81
CA CYS A 383 33.53 23.84 -0.10
C CYS A 383 34.47 24.64 -1.02
N ALA A 384 35.14 25.61 -0.41
CA ALA A 384 36.13 26.47 -1.03
C ALA A 384 37.40 25.70 -1.43
N SER A 385 37.96 26.13 -2.56
CA SER A 385 39.33 25.90 -3.11
C SER A 385 39.94 24.51 -3.01
#